data_AF-A0A1M6ADA1-F1
#
_entry.id   AF-A0A1M6ADA1-F1
#
_cell.length_a   1.000
_cell.length_b   1.000
_cell.length_c   1.000
_cell.angle_alpha   90.00
_cell.angle_beta   90.00
_cell.angle_gamma   90.00
#
_symmetry.space_group_name_H-M   'P 1'
#
loop_
_entity.id
_entity.type
_entity.pdbx_description
1 polymer ?
#
loop_
_entity_poly.entity_id
_entity_poly.type
_entity_poly.pdbx_seq_one_letter_code
_entity_poly.pdbx_strand_id
1 'polypeptide(L)'
;MNKLLVILVVCLGLKGMSQSSYDNNGRIDNIGVNDFGNGMWVKSVSQKVDLKGSPYLYDSWFNNGKIYLSNRVLSIMSMNYNMQLERFEAKISEDSVFAIDPQGIKKVVIRDKEFIRRLDPEFQRNSYFQKIATINGKVLLEKHTVELKEGQINPMTMQKLQKDALIKKEVYYIANSKGEDLKSFKVNKRSILSLINKNKLDRVKTFAKQHKLKFKKAEDVKAIIEYSKTL
;
A
#
# COMPACT_ATOMS: atom_id res chain seq x y z
N MET A 1 -28.64 -75.56 -32.74
CA MET A 1 -29.44 -76.04 -31.59
C MET A 1 -28.72 -75.65 -30.30
N ASN A 2 -29.46 -75.00 -29.40
CA ASN A 2 -29.19 -74.82 -27.97
C ASN A 2 -28.03 -73.86 -27.59
N LYS A 3 -28.18 -72.85 -26.72
CA LYS A 3 -29.29 -72.31 -25.92
C LYS A 3 -28.90 -70.87 -25.54
N LEU A 4 -29.93 -70.04 -25.33
CA LEU A 4 -29.91 -68.71 -24.73
C LEU A 4 -28.96 -68.58 -23.53
N LEU A 5 -28.24 -67.45 -23.44
CA LEU A 5 -28.18 -66.70 -22.18
C LEU A 5 -27.89 -65.21 -22.43
N VAL A 6 -28.94 -64.42 -22.29
CA VAL A 6 -28.95 -62.95 -22.23
C VAL A 6 -28.51 -62.55 -20.82
N ILE A 7 -27.45 -61.75 -20.70
CA ILE A 7 -27.18 -60.96 -19.48
C ILE A 7 -27.05 -59.51 -19.89
N LEU A 8 -28.10 -58.77 -19.52
CA LEU A 8 -28.28 -57.34 -19.65
C LEU A 8 -27.71 -56.70 -18.37
N VAL A 9 -26.53 -56.09 -18.44
CA VAL A 9 -26.01 -55.23 -17.36
C VAL A 9 -26.21 -53.78 -17.77
N VAL A 10 -27.33 -53.24 -17.29
CA VAL A 10 -27.58 -51.81 -17.16
C VAL A 10 -26.76 -51.32 -15.97
N CYS A 11 -25.65 -50.63 -16.23
CA CYS A 11 -25.00 -49.78 -15.24
C CYS A 11 -25.19 -48.32 -15.65
N LEU A 12 -26.24 -47.74 -15.08
CA LEU A 12 -26.45 -46.30 -14.94
C LEU A 12 -25.25 -45.71 -14.18
N GLY A 13 -24.28 -45.19 -14.91
CA GLY A 13 -23.17 -44.39 -14.39
C GLY A 13 -23.42 -42.92 -14.62
N LEU A 14 -23.77 -42.23 -13.54
CA LEU A 14 -23.92 -40.78 -13.34
C LEU A 14 -23.24 -39.89 -14.41
N LYS A 15 -24.02 -39.04 -15.07
CA LYS A 15 -23.50 -37.85 -15.73
C LYS A 15 -22.72 -37.06 -14.69
N GLY A 16 -21.41 -36.93 -14.90
CA GLY A 16 -20.58 -36.01 -14.13
C GLY A 16 -21.17 -34.62 -14.23
N MET A 17 -21.73 -34.15 -13.12
CA MET A 17 -21.94 -32.72 -12.90
C MET A 17 -20.55 -32.11 -12.82
N SER A 18 -20.09 -31.51 -13.92
CA SER A 18 -19.02 -30.53 -13.84
C SER A 18 -19.54 -29.38 -12.99
N GLN A 19 -19.22 -29.41 -11.70
CA GLN A 19 -19.35 -28.23 -10.85
C GLN A 19 -18.37 -27.20 -11.42
N SER A 20 -18.90 -26.21 -12.13
CA SER A 20 -18.16 -24.99 -12.42
C SER A 20 -17.95 -24.27 -11.08
N SER A 21 -16.88 -24.63 -10.39
CA SER A 21 -16.27 -23.75 -9.41
C SER A 21 -15.95 -22.47 -10.17
N TYR A 22 -16.61 -21.37 -9.80
CA TYR A 22 -16.18 -20.04 -10.17
C TYR A 22 -14.83 -19.79 -9.50
N ASP A 23 -13.77 -20.35 -10.10
CA ASP A 23 -12.41 -19.94 -9.86
C ASP A 23 -12.30 -18.52 -10.40
N ASN A 24 -12.44 -17.54 -9.52
CA ASN A 24 -11.95 -16.19 -9.72
C ASN A 24 -10.41 -16.18 -9.68
N ASN A 25 -9.78 -17.05 -10.47
CA ASN A 25 -8.40 -16.92 -10.89
C ASN A 25 -8.36 -15.88 -12.02
N GLY A 26 -8.75 -14.66 -11.68
CA GLY A 26 -8.63 -13.49 -12.53
C GLY A 26 -7.16 -13.11 -12.66
N ARG A 27 -6.49 -13.72 -13.65
CA ARG A 27 -5.35 -13.15 -14.38
C ARG A 27 -4.10 -12.86 -13.53
N ILE A 28 -3.41 -13.91 -13.08
CA ILE A 28 -1.98 -13.86 -12.72
C ILE A 28 -1.12 -14.69 -13.70
N ASP A 29 -1.71 -15.39 -14.67
CA ASP A 29 -1.00 -16.28 -15.61
C ASP A 29 -0.16 -15.58 -16.70
N ASN A 30 0.05 -14.27 -16.61
CA ASN A 30 0.89 -13.53 -17.57
C ASN A 30 1.87 -12.55 -16.90
N ILE A 31 2.12 -12.68 -15.60
CA ILE A 31 3.21 -11.95 -14.95
C ILE A 31 4.27 -12.99 -14.58
N GLY A 32 5.18 -13.26 -15.53
CA GLY A 32 6.30 -14.15 -15.26
C GLY A 32 7.13 -13.57 -14.11
N VAL A 33 7.68 -14.42 -13.23
CA VAL A 33 8.61 -13.99 -12.16
C VAL A 33 9.79 -13.18 -12.74
N ASN A 34 10.14 -13.43 -14.00
CA ASN A 34 11.11 -12.66 -14.79
C ASN A 34 10.73 -11.18 -14.99
N ASP A 35 9.46 -10.81 -14.76
CA ASP A 35 8.98 -9.45 -15.00
C ASP A 35 9.25 -8.47 -13.85
N PHE A 36 9.58 -8.97 -12.68
CA PHE A 36 9.87 -8.17 -11.48
C PHE A 36 11.38 -8.07 -11.16
N GLY A 37 12.26 -8.53 -12.05
CA GLY A 37 13.69 -8.62 -11.72
C GLY A 37 13.97 -9.65 -10.62
N ASN A 38 15.03 -9.45 -9.84
CA ASN A 38 15.48 -10.35 -8.77
C ASN A 38 14.61 -10.25 -7.50
N GLY A 39 13.27 -10.24 -7.65
CA GLY A 39 12.34 -10.26 -6.53
C GLY A 39 12.44 -11.56 -5.73
N MET A 40 12.07 -11.52 -4.45
CA MET A 40 12.24 -12.65 -3.53
C MET A 40 10.92 -13.12 -2.97
N TRP A 41 10.73 -14.43 -2.96
CA TRP A 41 9.65 -15.08 -2.21
C TRP A 41 9.95 -15.00 -0.72
N VAL A 42 9.01 -14.47 0.06
CA VAL A 42 9.15 -14.37 1.49
C VAL A 42 7.99 -15.12 2.13
N LYS A 43 8.30 -16.05 3.04
CA LYS A 43 7.27 -16.65 3.89
C LYS A 43 6.60 -15.52 4.66
N SER A 44 5.27 -15.42 4.55
CA SER A 44 4.51 -14.53 5.41
C SER A 44 4.92 -14.82 6.85
N VAL A 45 5.30 -13.79 7.61
CA VAL A 45 5.59 -13.95 9.05
C VAL A 45 4.25 -14.21 9.75
N SER A 46 3.78 -15.45 9.62
CA SER A 46 2.66 -16.04 10.36
C SER A 46 3.16 -16.60 11.71
N GLN A 47 4.36 -16.20 12.16
CA GLN A 47 4.69 -16.42 13.56
C GLN A 47 3.67 -15.64 14.37
N LYS A 48 2.84 -16.37 15.12
CA LYS A 48 1.94 -15.90 16.17
C LYS A 48 2.75 -15.17 17.25
N VAL A 49 3.39 -14.07 16.91
CA VAL A 49 3.81 -13.07 17.87
C VAL A 49 2.50 -12.44 18.33
N ASP A 50 2.27 -12.42 19.63
CA ASP A 50 1.06 -11.85 20.22
C ASP A 50 1.09 -10.32 20.13
N LEU A 51 1.05 -9.81 18.90
CA LEU A 51 1.27 -8.44 18.50
C LEU A 51 -0.05 -7.87 17.95
N LYS A 52 -0.51 -6.77 18.54
CA LYS A 52 -1.71 -6.07 18.09
C LYS A 52 -1.38 -5.18 16.89
N GLY A 53 -2.05 -5.41 15.76
CA GLY A 53 -1.94 -4.59 14.56
C GLY A 53 -1.24 -5.32 13.42
N SER A 54 -0.90 -4.57 12.36
CA SER A 54 -0.33 -5.11 11.14
C SER A 54 0.77 -4.16 10.62
N PRO A 55 1.89 -4.70 10.11
CA PRO A 55 2.94 -3.89 9.50
C PRO A 55 2.53 -3.32 8.14
N TYR A 56 1.38 -3.74 7.60
CA TYR A 56 0.89 -3.32 6.30
C TYR A 56 0.10 -2.01 6.37
N LEU A 57 0.28 -1.17 5.35
CA LEU A 57 -0.42 0.10 5.22
C LEU A 57 -1.93 -0.10 5.17
N TYR A 58 -2.40 -1.04 4.34
CA TYR A 58 -3.81 -1.39 4.20
C TYR A 58 -4.14 -2.68 4.95
N ASP A 59 -5.33 -2.75 5.52
CA ASP A 59 -5.79 -3.94 6.24
C ASP A 59 -6.25 -5.05 5.28
N SER A 60 -6.79 -4.66 4.11
CA SER A 60 -7.11 -5.59 3.02
C SER A 60 -5.93 -5.74 2.08
N TRP A 61 -5.75 -6.95 1.55
CA TRP A 61 -4.82 -7.23 0.46
C TRP A 61 -5.41 -7.00 -0.93
N PHE A 62 -6.73 -6.90 -1.05
CA PHE A 62 -7.40 -6.63 -2.32
C PHE A 62 -7.30 -5.15 -2.67
N ASN A 63 -6.12 -4.74 -3.13
CA ASN A 63 -5.82 -3.37 -3.56
C ASN A 63 -5.24 -3.39 -4.96
N ASN A 64 -5.92 -2.71 -5.88
CA ASN A 64 -5.41 -2.54 -7.22
C ASN A 64 -4.14 -1.65 -7.21
N GLY A 65 -3.03 -2.27 -7.56
CA GLY A 65 -1.70 -1.70 -7.63
C GLY A 65 -1.21 -1.61 -9.06
N LYS A 66 -0.52 -0.53 -9.41
CA LYS A 66 0.17 -0.34 -10.68
C LYS A 66 1.63 0.01 -10.43
N ILE A 67 2.54 -0.76 -11.01
CA ILE A 67 3.98 -0.53 -10.91
C ILE A 67 4.46 -0.01 -12.25
N TYR A 68 5.01 1.20 -12.24
CA TYR A 68 5.50 1.86 -13.44
C TYR A 68 7.00 1.64 -13.51
N LEU A 69 7.43 0.81 -14.47
CA LEU A 69 8.83 0.61 -14.83
C LEU A 69 9.19 1.55 -15.98
N SER A 70 10.45 1.48 -16.44
CA SER A 70 10.92 2.35 -17.52
C SER A 70 10.16 2.21 -18.83
N ASN A 71 9.76 0.99 -19.17
CA ASN A 71 9.17 0.61 -20.46
C ASN A 71 7.77 0.00 -20.37
N ARG A 72 7.26 -0.30 -19.17
CA ARG A 72 5.97 -0.97 -19.00
C ARG A 72 5.28 -0.64 -17.68
N VAL A 73 4.00 -0.98 -17.60
CA VAL A 73 3.19 -0.87 -16.39
C VAL A 73 2.66 -2.25 -16.03
N LEU A 74 2.95 -2.73 -14.81
CA LEU A 74 2.43 -3.98 -14.28
C LEU A 74 1.24 -3.69 -13.36
N SER A 75 0.14 -4.43 -13.51
CA SER A 75 -1.04 -4.28 -12.65
C SER A 75 -1.19 -5.51 -11.76
N ILE A 76 -1.36 -5.31 -10.45
CA ILE A 76 -1.43 -6.36 -9.43
C ILE A 76 -2.60 -6.05 -8.50
N MET A 77 -3.57 -6.95 -8.39
CA MET A 77 -4.78 -6.74 -7.56
C MET A 77 -4.57 -7.02 -6.07
N SER A 78 -3.50 -7.74 -5.71
CA SER A 78 -3.23 -8.22 -4.36
C SER A 78 -2.02 -7.52 -3.71
N MET A 79 -1.82 -6.22 -3.99
CA MET A 79 -0.62 -5.50 -3.56
C MET A 79 -0.83 -4.77 -2.21
N ASN A 80 0.22 -4.67 -1.41
CA ASN A 80 0.23 -3.87 -0.19
C ASN A 80 1.62 -3.26 0.05
N TYR A 81 1.71 -2.30 0.98
CA TYR A 81 2.97 -1.70 1.39
C TYR A 81 3.30 -2.14 2.80
N ASN A 82 4.43 -2.81 2.96
CA ASN A 82 4.96 -3.21 4.26
C ASN A 82 5.75 -2.03 4.85
N MET A 83 5.16 -1.32 5.82
CA MET A 83 5.76 -0.12 6.42
C MET A 83 6.97 -0.44 7.29
N GLN A 84 7.05 -1.67 7.83
CA GLN A 84 8.17 -2.10 8.64
C GLN A 84 9.41 -2.38 7.80
N LEU A 85 9.22 -3.04 6.65
CA LEU A 85 10.30 -3.39 5.72
C LEU A 85 10.50 -2.37 4.60
N GLU A 86 9.70 -1.30 4.58
CA GLU A 86 9.71 -0.22 3.57
C GLU A 86 9.68 -0.74 2.12
N ARG A 87 8.84 -1.73 1.82
CA ARG A 87 8.75 -2.35 0.49
C ARG A 87 7.33 -2.72 0.10
N PHE A 88 7.10 -2.82 -1.21
CA PHE A 88 5.84 -3.34 -1.75
C PHE A 88 5.86 -4.86 -1.81
N GLU A 89 4.74 -5.46 -1.43
CA GLU A 89 4.56 -6.90 -1.43
C GLU A 89 3.25 -7.25 -2.14
N ALA A 90 3.24 -8.33 -2.90
CA ALA A 90 2.05 -8.88 -3.54
C ALA A 90 1.69 -10.21 -2.86
N LYS A 91 0.43 -10.37 -2.44
CA LYS A 91 -0.06 -11.64 -1.93
C LYS A 91 -0.37 -12.57 -3.09
N ILE A 92 0.31 -13.71 -3.14
CA ILE A 92 0.18 -14.68 -4.24
C ILE A 92 -0.52 -15.95 -3.77
N SER A 93 -0.31 -16.35 -2.53
CA SER A 93 -1.06 -17.42 -1.88
C SER A 93 -1.42 -17.02 -0.45
N GLU A 94 -2.09 -17.93 0.28
CA GLU A 94 -2.49 -17.66 1.66
C GLU A 94 -1.29 -17.35 2.57
N ASP A 95 -0.21 -18.13 2.43
CA ASP A 95 0.98 -18.09 3.28
C ASP A 95 2.22 -17.46 2.62
N SER A 96 2.12 -17.05 1.35
CA SER A 96 3.27 -16.50 0.62
C SER A 96 2.98 -15.11 0.05
N VAL A 97 3.93 -14.22 0.31
CA VAL A 97 3.97 -12.88 -0.28
C VAL A 97 5.24 -12.77 -1.13
N PHE A 98 5.12 -12.07 -2.24
CA PHE A 98 6.24 -11.77 -3.12
C PHE A 98 6.71 -10.35 -2.85
N ALA A 99 7.97 -10.21 -2.45
CA ALA A 99 8.60 -8.91 -2.24
C ALA A 99 9.09 -8.36 -3.58
N ILE A 100 8.55 -7.21 -3.97
CA ILE A 100 8.86 -6.56 -5.23
C ILE A 100 10.24 -5.90 -5.14
N ASP A 101 11.12 -6.20 -6.09
CA ASP A 101 12.42 -5.54 -6.21
C ASP A 101 12.23 -4.06 -6.57
N PRO A 102 12.75 -3.10 -5.79
CA PRO A 102 12.68 -1.68 -6.11
C PRO A 102 13.50 -1.28 -7.35
N GLN A 103 14.37 -2.13 -7.88
CA GLN A 103 15.21 -1.81 -9.04
C GLN A 103 14.37 -1.51 -10.28
N GLY A 104 14.70 -0.41 -10.97
CA GLY A 104 14.01 0.01 -12.21
C GLY A 104 12.57 0.52 -12.03
N ILE A 105 12.03 0.55 -10.79
CA ILE A 105 10.71 1.10 -10.51
C ILE A 105 10.79 2.63 -10.46
N LYS A 106 10.02 3.29 -11.34
CA LYS A 106 9.88 4.75 -11.35
C LYS A 106 8.89 5.23 -10.30
N LYS A 107 7.74 4.55 -10.21
CA LYS A 107 6.69 4.83 -9.22
C LYS A 107 5.76 3.64 -9.04
N VAL A 108 5.08 3.60 -7.91
CA VAL A 108 4.02 2.64 -7.61
C VAL A 108 2.74 3.40 -7.29
N VAL A 109 1.60 2.96 -7.81
CA VAL A 109 0.30 3.54 -7.52
C VAL A 109 -0.59 2.48 -6.90
N ILE A 110 -1.16 2.76 -5.74
CA ILE A 110 -2.10 1.86 -5.06
C ILE A 110 -3.26 2.68 -4.50
N ARG A 111 -4.51 2.31 -4.83
CA ARG A 111 -5.71 3.09 -4.46
C ARG A 111 -5.58 4.60 -4.75
N ASP A 112 -5.12 4.93 -5.97
CA ASP A 112 -4.89 6.31 -6.45
C ASP A 112 -3.86 7.14 -5.66
N LYS A 113 -3.09 6.48 -4.77
CA LYS A 113 -1.95 7.08 -4.07
C LYS A 113 -0.67 6.72 -4.80
N GLU A 114 0.04 7.75 -5.26
CA GLU A 114 1.32 7.62 -5.98
C GLU A 114 2.47 7.58 -4.96
N PHE A 115 3.34 6.57 -5.07
CA PHE A 115 4.52 6.37 -4.26
C PHE A 115 5.76 6.46 -5.13
N ILE A 116 6.73 7.24 -4.67
CA ILE A 116 8.03 7.43 -5.32
C ILE A 116 9.15 7.10 -4.34
N ARG A 117 10.27 6.63 -4.87
CA ARG A 117 11.44 6.29 -4.06
C ARG A 117 12.38 7.50 -3.99
N ARG A 118 12.82 7.86 -2.78
CA ARG A 118 13.76 8.96 -2.52
C ARG A 118 14.73 8.58 -1.40
N LEU A 119 15.88 9.26 -1.36
CA LEU A 119 16.82 9.12 -0.26
C LEU A 119 16.22 9.75 1.00
N ASP A 120 16.10 8.95 2.06
CA ASP A 120 15.65 9.42 3.35
C ASP A 120 16.79 10.18 4.06
N PRO A 121 16.61 11.46 4.43
CA PRO A 121 17.65 12.25 5.07
C PRO A 121 17.98 11.76 6.49
N GLU A 122 17.06 11.09 7.17
CA GLU A 122 17.23 10.61 8.55
C GLU A 122 18.07 9.32 8.57
N PHE A 123 17.74 8.37 7.70
CA PHE A 123 18.35 7.03 7.69
C PHE A 123 19.39 6.84 6.58
N GLN A 124 19.60 7.84 5.71
CA GLN A 124 20.53 7.79 4.57
C GLN A 124 20.32 6.56 3.67
N ARG A 125 19.06 6.12 3.52
CA ARG A 125 18.67 4.98 2.68
C ARG A 125 17.47 5.34 1.82
N ASN A 126 17.33 4.67 0.67
CA ASN A 126 16.20 4.89 -0.21
C ASN A 126 14.92 4.30 0.38
N SER A 127 13.94 5.16 0.65
CA SER A 127 12.60 4.79 1.15
C SER A 127 11.51 5.22 0.15
N TYR A 128 10.32 4.67 0.30
CA TYR A 128 9.13 5.10 -0.43
C TYR A 128 8.42 6.25 0.29
N PHE A 129 7.95 7.20 -0.52
CA PHE A 129 7.19 8.36 -0.09
C PHE A 129 5.94 8.48 -0.96
N GLN A 130 4.79 8.61 -0.32
CA GLN A 130 3.54 8.94 -0.99
C GLN A 130 3.56 10.42 -1.40
N LYS A 131 3.28 10.68 -2.67
CA LYS A 131 3.14 12.02 -3.23
C LYS A 131 1.73 12.53 -2.96
N ILE A 132 1.63 13.59 -2.17
CA ILE A 132 0.35 14.19 -1.78
C ILE A 132 -0.06 15.25 -2.79
N ALA A 133 0.80 16.23 -3.00
CA ALA A 133 0.55 17.31 -3.93
C ALA A 133 1.85 17.98 -4.38
N THR A 134 1.77 18.71 -5.48
CA THR A 134 2.84 19.60 -5.96
C THR A 134 2.34 21.03 -5.91
N ILE A 135 3.08 21.97 -5.33
CA ILE A 135 2.68 23.38 -5.22
C ILE A 135 3.90 24.28 -5.42
N ASN A 136 3.81 25.26 -6.34
CA ASN A 136 4.87 26.24 -6.58
C ASN A 136 6.27 25.62 -6.75
N GLY A 137 6.37 24.52 -7.53
CA GLY A 137 7.64 23.81 -7.75
C GLY A 137 8.14 22.97 -6.56
N LYS A 138 7.36 22.86 -5.47
CA LYS A 138 7.64 21.98 -4.34
C LYS A 138 6.69 20.78 -4.35
N VAL A 139 7.14 19.66 -3.82
CA VAL A 139 6.36 18.42 -3.70
C VAL A 139 6.18 18.11 -2.21
N LEU A 140 4.93 17.98 -1.78
CA LEU A 140 4.57 17.49 -0.47
C LEU A 140 4.52 15.97 -0.50
N LEU A 141 5.31 15.37 0.39
CA LEU A 141 5.53 13.94 0.49
C LEU A 141 5.12 13.45 1.89
N GLU A 142 4.61 12.24 1.95
CA GLU A 142 4.21 11.55 3.17
C GLU A 142 4.94 10.20 3.24
N LYS A 143 5.59 9.93 4.36
CA LYS A 143 6.24 8.66 4.66
C LYS A 143 5.38 7.92 5.68
N HIS A 144 5.00 6.70 5.33
CA HIS A 144 4.29 5.78 6.22
C HIS A 144 5.29 4.94 6.99
N THR A 145 5.26 5.04 8.32
CA THR A 145 6.13 4.29 9.22
C THR A 145 5.31 3.54 10.26
N VAL A 146 5.93 2.59 10.93
CA VAL A 146 5.33 1.85 12.03
C VAL A 146 6.28 1.86 13.22
N GLU A 147 5.74 2.08 14.41
CA GLU A 147 6.46 2.02 15.66
C GLU A 147 5.94 0.86 16.50
N LEU A 148 6.85 0.10 17.11
CA LEU A 148 6.52 -0.91 18.10
C LEU A 148 6.30 -0.23 19.44
N LYS A 149 5.07 -0.29 19.95
CA LYS A 149 4.74 0.09 21.32
C LYS A 149 4.72 -1.17 22.18
N GLU A 150 5.67 -1.25 23.10
CA GLU A 150 5.73 -2.33 24.07
C GLU A 150 4.52 -2.29 25.00
N GLY A 151 3.96 -3.47 25.26
CA GLY A 151 2.89 -3.64 26.24
C GLY A 151 3.39 -3.36 27.66
N GLN A 152 2.51 -2.86 28.52
CA GLN A 152 2.85 -2.64 29.92
C GLN A 152 3.19 -3.97 30.60
N ILE A 153 4.25 -3.98 31.41
CA ILE A 153 4.67 -5.13 32.21
C ILE A 153 4.38 -4.81 33.68
N ASN A 154 3.85 -5.79 34.41
CA ASN A 154 3.73 -5.68 35.86
C ASN A 154 5.14 -5.82 36.48
N PRO A 155 5.68 -4.80 37.17
CA PRO A 155 7.04 -4.85 37.70
C PRO A 155 7.24 -5.89 38.80
N MET A 156 6.17 -6.31 39.49
CA MET A 156 6.24 -7.29 40.57
C MET A 156 6.19 -8.74 40.08
N THR A 157 5.44 -9.01 39.00
CA THR A 157 5.26 -10.38 38.47
C THR A 157 6.01 -10.63 37.17
N MET A 158 6.60 -9.59 36.57
CA MET A 158 7.21 -9.59 35.23
C MET A 158 6.28 -10.07 34.11
N GLN A 159 4.96 -10.12 34.36
CA GLN A 159 3.97 -10.53 33.37
C GLN A 159 3.52 -9.34 32.52
N LYS A 160 3.38 -9.55 31.20
CA LYS A 160 2.80 -8.56 30.28
C LYS A 160 1.31 -8.37 30.59
N LEU A 161 0.94 -7.16 31.01
CA LEU A 161 -0.45 -6.72 31.24
C LEU A 161 -1.15 -6.35 29.93
N GLN A 162 -0.39 -5.93 28.93
CA GLN A 162 -0.89 -5.60 27.60
C GLN A 162 -0.01 -6.23 26.54
N LYS A 163 -0.60 -6.50 25.37
CA LYS A 163 0.12 -6.96 24.18
C LYS A 163 0.90 -5.81 23.57
N ASP A 164 2.03 -6.14 22.94
CA ASP A 164 2.76 -5.17 22.14
C ASP A 164 1.87 -4.76 20.96
N ALA A 165 2.04 -3.54 20.45
CA ALA A 165 1.22 -3.02 19.36
C ALA A 165 2.06 -2.32 18.29
N LEU A 166 1.70 -2.53 17.03
CA LEU A 166 2.22 -1.75 15.91
C LEU A 166 1.36 -0.51 15.71
N ILE A 167 1.97 0.66 15.91
CA ILE A 167 1.32 1.96 15.73
C ILE A 167 1.77 2.55 14.39
N LYS A 168 0.83 2.74 13.47
CA LYS A 168 1.06 3.41 12.19
C LYS A 168 1.28 4.90 12.43
N LYS A 169 2.34 5.47 11.85
CA LYS A 169 2.69 6.89 11.90
C LYS A 169 2.87 7.45 10.49
N GLU A 170 2.51 8.71 10.35
CA GLU A 170 2.66 9.48 9.12
C GLU A 170 3.66 10.62 9.37
N VAL A 171 4.76 10.62 8.63
CA VAL A 171 5.79 11.66 8.71
C VAL A 171 5.82 12.39 7.38
N TYR A 172 5.75 13.72 7.41
CA TYR A 172 5.62 14.51 6.20
C TYR A 172 6.91 15.24 5.88
N TYR A 173 7.18 15.37 4.58
CA TYR A 173 8.37 16.02 4.04
C TYR A 173 8.00 16.94 2.89
N ILE A 174 8.84 17.93 2.65
CA ILE A 174 8.76 18.78 1.47
C ILE A 174 10.06 18.66 0.68
N ALA A 175 9.94 18.54 -0.63
CA ALA A 175 11.07 18.51 -1.55
C ALA A 175 10.89 19.54 -2.66
N ASN A 176 11.98 20.00 -3.26
CA ASN A 176 11.93 20.73 -4.51
C ASN A 176 11.52 19.79 -5.67
N SER A 177 11.09 20.35 -6.80
CA SER A 177 10.63 19.59 -7.98
C SER A 177 11.66 18.58 -8.49
N LYS A 178 12.96 18.87 -8.30
CA LYS A 178 14.09 17.98 -8.62
C LYS A 178 14.29 16.85 -7.60
N GLY A 179 13.77 16.99 -6.38
CA GLY A 179 13.82 15.98 -5.33
C GLY A 179 15.08 15.98 -4.45
N GLU A 180 15.94 16.99 -4.57
CA GLU A 180 17.27 17.05 -3.92
C GLU A 180 17.21 17.53 -2.45
N ASP A 181 16.23 18.36 -2.09
CA ASP A 181 16.13 18.99 -0.76
C ASP A 181 14.98 18.40 0.09
N LEU A 182 15.07 17.13 0.48
CA LEU A 182 14.03 16.52 1.32
C LEU A 182 14.13 17.04 2.77
N LYS A 183 13.18 17.87 3.19
CA LYS A 183 13.13 18.47 4.54
C LYS A 183 11.88 18.03 5.28
N SER A 184 12.01 17.78 6.59
CA SER A 184 10.86 17.45 7.43
C SER A 184 9.86 18.62 7.44
N PHE A 185 8.57 18.28 7.37
CA PHE A 185 7.49 19.25 7.24
C PHE A 185 6.38 18.93 8.22
N LYS A 186 6.06 19.88 9.10
CA LYS A 186 4.94 19.72 10.03
C LYS A 186 3.63 20.10 9.36
N VAL A 187 2.73 19.14 9.20
CA VAL A 187 1.40 19.36 8.63
C VAL A 187 0.51 20.06 9.65
N ASN A 188 0.39 21.38 9.48
CA ASN A 188 -0.54 22.20 10.23
C ASN A 188 -1.11 23.28 9.28
N LYS A 189 -2.21 23.92 9.71
CA LYS A 189 -2.90 24.94 8.90
C LYS A 189 -1.96 26.06 8.45
N ARG A 190 -1.08 26.56 9.35
CA ARG A 190 -0.15 27.65 9.04
C ARG A 190 0.88 27.22 7.99
N SER A 191 1.47 26.05 8.17
CA SER A 191 2.47 25.49 7.26
C SER A 191 1.89 25.22 5.88
N ILE A 192 0.70 24.65 5.77
CA ILE A 192 0.06 24.44 4.45
C ILE A 192 -0.26 25.76 3.77
N LEU A 193 -0.86 26.71 4.50
CA LEU A 193 -1.17 28.03 3.93
C LEU A 193 0.09 28.79 3.51
N SER A 194 1.23 28.61 4.20
CA SER A 194 2.50 29.22 3.78
C SER A 194 3.05 28.71 2.45
N LEU A 195 2.56 27.56 1.96
CA LEU A 195 2.92 27.05 0.64
C LEU A 195 2.10 27.70 -0.49
N ILE A 196 1.00 28.35 -0.16
CA ILE A 196 0.04 28.93 -1.12
C ILE A 196 0.32 30.43 -1.30
N ASN A 197 0.12 30.93 -2.51
CA ASN A 197 0.27 32.35 -2.84
C ASN A 197 -0.67 33.22 -1.99
N LYS A 198 -0.15 34.33 -1.46
CA LYS A 198 -0.89 35.23 -0.54
C LYS A 198 -2.25 35.66 -1.09
N ASN A 199 -2.31 35.99 -2.39
CA ASN A 199 -3.52 36.48 -3.06
C ASN A 199 -4.65 35.44 -3.14
N LYS A 200 -4.34 34.15 -2.97
CA LYS A 200 -5.31 33.05 -3.07
C LYS A 200 -5.79 32.56 -1.70
N LEU A 201 -5.16 33.00 -0.62
CA LEU A 201 -5.37 32.44 0.72
C LEU A 201 -6.81 32.52 1.21
N ASP A 202 -7.50 33.63 0.98
CA ASP A 202 -8.84 33.82 1.53
C ASP A 202 -9.87 32.95 0.79
N ARG A 203 -9.75 32.81 -0.53
CA ARG A 203 -10.55 31.87 -1.32
C ARG A 203 -10.32 30.42 -0.87
N VAL A 204 -9.06 30.04 -0.63
CA VAL A 204 -8.71 28.69 -0.16
C VAL A 204 -9.24 28.42 1.25
N LYS A 205 -9.15 29.39 2.18
CA LYS A 205 -9.71 29.25 3.53
C LYS A 205 -11.23 29.07 3.49
N THR A 206 -11.92 29.84 2.65
CA THR A 206 -13.38 29.73 2.48
C THR A 206 -13.77 28.37 1.92
N PHE A 207 -13.08 27.89 0.88
CA PHE A 207 -13.28 26.56 0.31
C PHE A 207 -13.07 25.46 1.37
N ALA A 208 -11.95 25.50 2.10
CA ALA A 208 -11.68 24.52 3.15
C ALA A 208 -12.75 24.52 4.26
N LYS A 209 -13.32 25.69 4.59
CA LYS A 209 -14.39 25.81 5.58
C LYS A 209 -15.72 25.27 5.04
N GLN A 210 -16.10 25.60 3.81
CA GLN A 210 -17.34 25.16 3.17
C GLN A 210 -17.37 23.63 3.03
N HIS A 211 -16.26 23.03 2.62
CA HIS A 211 -16.14 21.58 2.46
C HIS A 211 -15.67 20.86 3.74
N LYS A 212 -15.58 21.56 4.89
CA LYS A 212 -15.16 21.01 6.20
C LYS A 212 -13.84 20.22 6.15
N LEU A 213 -12.90 20.67 5.32
CA LEU A 213 -11.63 20.00 5.08
C LEU A 213 -10.67 20.14 6.26
N LYS A 214 -10.00 19.04 6.63
CA LYS A 214 -9.04 19.00 7.72
C LYS A 214 -7.62 19.17 7.19
N PHE A 215 -6.94 20.22 7.62
CA PHE A 215 -5.52 20.50 7.32
C PHE A 215 -4.53 19.46 7.88
N LYS A 216 -4.98 18.38 8.53
CA LYS A 216 -4.14 17.27 9.01
C LYS A 216 -4.34 15.98 8.20
N LYS A 217 -5.40 15.88 7.38
CA LYS A 217 -5.70 14.67 6.63
C LYS A 217 -5.09 14.78 5.23
N ALA A 218 -4.24 13.84 4.84
CA ALA A 218 -3.51 13.89 3.57
C ALA A 218 -4.43 14.12 2.34
N GLU A 219 -5.58 13.44 2.27
CA GLU A 219 -6.57 13.58 1.20
C GLU A 219 -7.16 14.99 1.12
N ASP A 220 -7.52 15.56 2.27
CA ASP A 220 -8.08 16.91 2.35
C ASP A 220 -7.02 17.96 1.99
N VAL A 221 -5.78 17.74 2.41
CA VAL A 221 -4.63 18.60 2.06
C VAL A 221 -4.38 18.57 0.55
N LYS A 222 -4.46 17.40 -0.08
CA LYS A 222 -4.39 17.26 -1.53
C LYS A 222 -5.49 18.08 -2.21
N ALA A 223 -6.74 17.94 -1.78
CA ALA A 223 -7.87 18.69 -2.35
C ALA A 223 -7.70 20.22 -2.20
N ILE A 224 -7.24 20.69 -1.02
CA ILE A 224 -6.96 22.11 -0.77
C ILE A 224 -5.89 22.64 -1.72
N ILE A 225 -4.80 21.89 -1.90
CA ILE A 225 -3.69 22.29 -2.77
C ILE A 225 -4.11 22.26 -4.24
N GLU A 226 -4.87 21.24 -4.66
CA GLU A 226 -5.38 21.15 -6.03
C GLU A 226 -6.32 22.32 -6.37
N TYR A 227 -7.25 22.67 -5.47
CA TYR A 227 -8.09 23.86 -5.63
C TYR A 227 -7.27 25.16 -5.70
N SER A 228 -6.17 25.27 -4.95
CA SER A 228 -5.32 26.47 -5.01
C SER A 228 -4.63 26.69 -6.37
N LYS A 229 -4.53 25.64 -7.20
CA LYS A 229 -3.94 25.70 -8.56
C LYS A 229 -4.93 26.16 -9.62
N THR A 230 -6.22 25.93 -9.41
CA THR A 230 -7.27 26.31 -10.37
C THR A 230 -7.66 27.79 -10.25
N LEU A 231 -7.36 28.40 -9.10
CA LEU A 231 -7.38 29.84 -8.86
C LEU A 231 -6.19 30.53 -9.53
#